data_AF-A0A182ISZ6-F1
#
_entry.id   AF-A0A182ISZ6-F1
#
_cell.length_a   1.000
_cell.length_b   1.000
_cell.length_c   1.000
_cell.angle_alpha   90.00
_cell.angle_beta   90.00
_cell.angle_gamma   90.00
#
_symmetry.space_group_name_H-M   'P 1'
#
loop_
_entity.id
_entity.type
_entity.pdbx_description
1 polymer ?
#
loop_
_entity_poly.entity_id
_entity_poly.type
_entity_poly.pdbx_seq_one_letter_code
_entity_poly.pdbx_strand_id
1 'polypeptide(L)'
;MKGTQSDATSVTLRGVTRDLTGQFQCEVSEDAPLFHTDIRHARMQVVELPKEDPQMQLDKTHITTLDSFRSVCTVGTSFPAANITWYINSKRIHRTPYQRITYRSYEGTPTFSSLEMLPHSQVLQDIYQSMPPFHTSLTVMCEISILHIYTKSVQQRILVSDLVTTISPNLLGLDGSNNRRKNNGDPDNSPLTGAARGPVVPATLLLGLLLLLLPSLWTYATPLLDRCRLPMGRVSGV
;
A
#
# COMPACT_ATOMS: atom_id res chain seq x y z
N MET A 1 20.12 46.38 -9.25
CA MET A 1 19.77 45.06 -9.84
C MET A 1 19.25 44.20 -8.71
N LYS A 2 17.95 43.92 -8.67
CA LYS A 2 17.26 43.32 -7.51
C LYS A 2 16.76 41.93 -7.90
N GLY A 3 17.17 40.89 -7.17
CA GLY A 3 16.39 39.66 -7.04
C GLY A 3 16.97 38.38 -7.64
N THR A 4 18.11 37.91 -7.16
CA THR A 4 18.35 36.46 -7.11
C THR A 4 18.02 36.01 -5.68
N GLN A 5 17.03 35.13 -5.51
CA GLN A 5 16.74 34.48 -4.21
C GLN A 5 17.78 33.37 -3.91
N SER A 6 19.00 33.53 -4.39
CA SER A 6 20.08 32.56 -4.28
C SER A 6 21.23 33.21 -3.54
N ASP A 7 21.80 32.48 -2.59
CA ASP A 7 22.89 32.90 -1.71
C ASP A 7 23.98 31.81 -1.70
N ALA A 8 25.03 31.97 -0.89
CA ALA A 8 26.19 31.08 -0.84
C ALA A 8 25.88 29.59 -0.56
N THR A 9 24.73 29.29 0.06
CA THR A 9 24.31 27.93 0.43
C THR A 9 22.97 27.51 -0.18
N SER A 10 22.33 28.37 -0.96
CA SER A 10 20.97 28.14 -1.47
C SER A 10 20.85 28.58 -2.92
N VAL A 11 20.35 27.69 -3.77
CA VAL A 11 20.12 27.96 -5.20
C VAL A 11 18.63 27.84 -5.50
N THR A 12 18.03 28.94 -5.94
CA THR A 12 16.65 28.93 -6.44
C THR A 12 16.65 28.70 -7.95
N LEU A 13 16.13 27.55 -8.38
CA LEU A 13 15.95 27.21 -9.79
C LEU A 13 14.60 27.76 -10.30
N ARG A 14 14.59 28.33 -11.51
CA ARG A 14 13.39 28.83 -12.19
C ARG A 14 13.21 28.11 -13.52
N GLY A 15 11.96 27.90 -13.93
CA GLY A 15 11.65 27.22 -15.19
C GLY A 15 12.09 25.76 -15.19
N VAL A 16 11.79 25.03 -14.10
CA VAL A 16 12.24 23.65 -13.97
C VAL A 16 11.53 22.74 -14.97
N THR A 17 12.29 22.14 -15.89
CA THR A 17 11.80 21.16 -16.87
C THR A 17 12.32 19.75 -16.56
N ARG A 18 11.73 18.73 -17.20
CA ARG A 18 12.11 17.31 -17.02
C ARG A 18 13.61 17.06 -17.22
N ASP A 19 14.23 17.79 -18.15
CA ASP A 19 15.64 17.68 -18.54
C ASP A 19 16.61 18.12 -17.43
N LEU A 20 16.15 18.86 -16.42
CA LEU A 20 16.96 19.23 -15.25
C LEU A 20 17.10 18.09 -14.23
N THR A 21 16.49 16.93 -14.48
CA THR A 21 16.74 15.73 -13.68
C THR A 21 18.20 15.30 -13.81
N GLY A 22 18.95 15.26 -12.71
CA GLY A 22 20.37 14.98 -12.79
C GLY A 22 21.12 15.10 -11.46
N GLN A 23 22.45 15.03 -11.55
CA GLN A 23 23.34 15.21 -10.41
C GLN A 23 23.68 16.70 -10.27
N PHE A 24 23.39 17.27 -9.11
CA PHE A 24 23.78 18.64 -8.74
C PHE A 24 24.99 18.58 -7.83
N GLN A 25 25.91 19.52 -8.03
CA GLN A 25 27.16 19.63 -7.30
C GLN A 25 27.18 20.93 -6.49
N CYS A 26 27.55 20.83 -5.23
CA CYS A 26 27.98 21.95 -4.39
C CYS A 26 29.50 21.87 -4.25
N GLU A 27 30.19 22.99 -4.47
CA GLU A 27 31.64 23.11 -4.37
C GLU A 27 31.99 24.32 -3.49
N VAL A 28 32.86 24.10 -2.52
CA VAL A 28 33.38 25.16 -1.65
C VAL A 28 34.91 25.08 -1.69
N SER A 29 35.55 26.16 -2.11
CA SER A 29 37.01 26.26 -2.22
C SER A 29 37.55 27.32 -1.26
N GLU A 30 38.66 27.02 -0.60
CA GLU A 30 39.44 27.96 0.20
C GLU A 30 40.50 28.67 -0.64
N ASP A 31 40.80 29.92 -0.29
CA ASP A 31 41.85 30.70 -0.94
C ASP A 31 43.26 30.33 -0.44
N ALA A 32 44.28 30.93 -1.05
CA ALA A 32 45.68 30.73 -0.69
C ALA A 32 45.96 30.86 0.83
N PRO A 33 46.92 30.10 1.40
CA PRO A 33 47.90 29.26 0.70
C PRO A 33 47.54 27.76 0.60
N LEU A 34 46.46 27.32 1.25
CA LEU A 34 46.17 25.89 1.44
C LEU A 34 45.27 25.28 0.35
N PHE A 35 44.55 26.10 -0.42
CA PHE A 35 43.68 25.70 -1.54
C PHE A 35 42.98 24.35 -1.33
N HIS A 36 42.06 24.30 -0.35
CA HIS A 36 41.24 23.13 -0.11
C HIS A 36 39.87 23.27 -0.80
N THR A 37 39.43 22.24 -1.53
CA THR A 37 38.11 22.21 -2.18
C THR A 37 37.30 21.04 -1.66
N ASP A 38 36.13 21.31 -1.09
CA ASP A 38 35.15 20.30 -0.74
C ASP A 38 34.01 20.26 -1.77
N ILE A 39 33.69 19.05 -2.24
CA ILE A 39 32.68 18.80 -3.25
C ILE A 39 31.65 17.82 -2.70
N ARG A 40 30.36 18.17 -2.85
CA ARG A 40 29.22 17.32 -2.50
C ARG A 40 28.28 17.23 -3.69
N HIS A 41 27.67 16.06 -3.86
CA HIS A 41 26.70 15.83 -4.91
C HIS A 41 25.37 15.31 -4.36
N ALA A 42 24.27 15.70 -4.99
CA ALA A 42 22.95 15.13 -4.77
C ALA A 42 22.22 14.96 -6.09
N ARG A 43 21.39 13.92 -6.20
CA ARG A 43 20.55 13.70 -7.38
C ARG A 43 19.20 14.37 -7.19
N MET A 44 18.82 15.23 -8.14
CA MET A 44 17.49 15.82 -8.22
C MET A 44 16.66 15.08 -9.27
N GLN A 45 15.41 14.76 -8.94
CA GLN A 45 14.44 14.17 -9.85
C GLN A 45 13.24 15.11 -9.99
N VAL A 46 12.97 15.56 -11.21
CA VAL A 46 11.75 16.32 -11.51
C VAL A 46 10.60 15.33 -11.63
N VAL A 47 9.50 15.62 -10.94
CA VAL A 47 8.29 14.79 -10.93
C VAL A 47 7.06 15.63 -11.22
N GLU A 48 6.25 15.18 -12.18
CA GLU A 48 4.93 15.72 -12.47
C GLU A 48 3.89 14.72 -11.96
N LEU A 49 3.07 15.15 -10.99
CA LEU A 49 2.02 14.33 -10.44
C LEU A 49 0.74 14.45 -11.27
N PRO A 50 -0.07 13.38 -11.36
CA PRO A 50 -1.39 13.46 -11.98
C PRO A 50 -2.24 14.52 -11.30
N LYS A 51 -2.93 15.35 -12.11
CA LYS A 51 -3.86 16.37 -11.60
C LYS A 51 -5.17 15.76 -11.12
N GLU A 52 -5.56 14.65 -11.73
CA GLU A 52 -6.80 13.94 -11.45
C GLU A 52 -6.52 12.69 -10.61
N ASP A 53 -7.48 12.31 -9.77
CA ASP A 53 -7.42 11.04 -9.07
C ASP A 53 -7.57 9.87 -10.05
N PRO A 54 -6.89 8.74 -9.80
CA PRO A 54 -7.00 7.57 -10.65
C PRO A 54 -8.44 7.07 -10.73
N GLN A 55 -8.79 6.51 -11.88
CA GLN A 55 -10.14 6.01 -12.18
C GLN A 55 -10.08 4.53 -12.50
N MET A 56 -11.10 3.78 -12.08
CA MET A 56 -11.24 2.37 -12.41
C MET A 56 -12.56 2.13 -13.16
N GLN A 57 -12.50 1.24 -14.14
CA GLN A 57 -13.65 0.78 -14.91
C GLN A 57 -13.71 -0.74 -14.84
N LEU A 58 -14.92 -1.27 -14.73
CA LEU A 58 -15.21 -2.69 -14.66
C LEU A 58 -16.09 -3.06 -15.85
N ASP A 59 -15.81 -4.18 -16.49
CA ASP A 59 -16.68 -4.72 -17.54
C ASP A 59 -17.98 -5.32 -16.98
N LYS A 60 -17.90 -5.93 -15.79
CA LYS A 60 -19.01 -6.59 -15.09
C LYS A 60 -19.02 -6.23 -13.62
N THR A 61 -20.13 -5.73 -13.10
CA THR A 61 -20.33 -5.48 -11.66
C THR A 61 -20.95 -6.67 -10.91
N HIS A 62 -21.47 -7.65 -11.65
CA HIS A 62 -22.02 -8.91 -11.14
C HIS A 62 -21.43 -10.07 -11.95
N ILE A 63 -20.97 -11.11 -11.26
CA ILE A 63 -20.34 -12.28 -11.88
C ILE A 63 -20.80 -13.58 -11.21
N THR A 64 -20.68 -14.68 -11.95
CA THR A 64 -20.73 -16.05 -11.43
C THR A 64 -19.32 -16.53 -11.05
N THR A 65 -19.21 -17.69 -10.40
CA THR A 65 -17.90 -18.29 -10.10
C THR A 65 -17.18 -18.80 -11.37
N LEU A 66 -17.90 -18.94 -12.48
CA LEU A 66 -17.41 -19.40 -13.78
C LEU A 66 -17.15 -18.27 -14.77
N ASP A 67 -17.44 -17.02 -14.38
CA ASP A 67 -17.21 -15.85 -15.21
C ASP A 67 -15.75 -15.38 -15.20
N SER A 68 -15.31 -14.85 -16.34
CA SER A 68 -14.18 -13.93 -16.38
C SER A 68 -14.65 -12.48 -16.20
N PHE A 69 -13.79 -11.64 -15.66
CA PHE A 69 -13.98 -10.19 -15.61
C PHE A 69 -12.70 -9.44 -15.95
N ARG A 70 -12.88 -8.20 -16.41
CA ARG A 70 -11.82 -7.29 -16.79
C ARG A 70 -12.03 -5.93 -16.12
N SER A 71 -10.97 -5.46 -15.47
CA SER A 71 -10.88 -4.11 -14.95
C SER A 71 -9.82 -3.30 -15.70
N VAL A 72 -10.04 -2.00 -15.79
CA VAL A 72 -9.11 -1.02 -16.36
C VAL A 72 -8.92 0.10 -15.35
N CYS A 73 -7.67 0.33 -14.96
CA CYS A 73 -7.28 1.45 -14.10
C CYS A 73 -6.55 2.48 -14.97
N THR A 74 -7.02 3.72 -14.92
CA THR A 74 -6.51 4.87 -15.68
C THR A 74 -5.96 5.88 -14.70
N VAL A 75 -4.72 6.29 -14.91
CA VAL A 75 -4.01 7.29 -14.11
C VAL A 75 -3.67 8.46 -15.02
N GLY A 76 -3.93 9.68 -14.56
CA GLY A 76 -3.60 10.90 -15.31
C GLY A 76 -2.12 10.97 -15.73
N THR A 77 -1.82 11.89 -16.64
CA THR A 77 -0.46 12.14 -17.11
C THR A 77 0.48 12.41 -15.93
N SER A 78 1.62 11.72 -15.92
CA SER A 78 2.64 11.86 -14.88
C SER A 78 4.02 11.62 -15.45
N PHE A 79 5.01 12.19 -14.77
CA PHE A 79 6.42 11.97 -15.06
C PHE A 79 7.18 11.72 -13.75
N PRO A 80 7.85 10.57 -13.55
CA PRO A 80 7.83 9.40 -14.42
C PRO A 80 6.42 8.76 -14.48
N ALA A 81 6.24 7.83 -15.42
CA ALA A 81 4.98 7.08 -15.53
C ALA A 81 4.68 6.33 -14.22
N ALA A 82 3.40 6.29 -13.85
CA ALA A 82 2.98 5.72 -12.59
C ALA A 82 3.01 4.19 -12.60
N ASN A 83 3.46 3.60 -11.48
CA ASN A 83 3.38 2.16 -11.28
C ASN A 83 1.97 1.79 -10.79
N ILE A 84 1.35 0.79 -11.41
CA ILE A 84 0.02 0.30 -11.04
C ILE A 84 0.12 -1.15 -10.56
N THR A 85 -0.30 -1.40 -9.33
CA THR A 85 -0.38 -2.73 -8.73
C THR A 85 -1.84 -3.12 -8.54
N TRP A 86 -2.18 -4.36 -8.89
CA TRP A 86 -3.53 -4.89 -8.71
C TRP A 86 -3.66 -5.77 -7.46
N TYR A 87 -4.81 -5.67 -6.82
CA TYR A 87 -5.20 -6.50 -5.69
C TYR A 87 -6.65 -6.95 -5.84
N ILE A 88 -6.95 -8.14 -5.31
CA ILE A 88 -8.32 -8.60 -5.10
C ILE A 88 -8.45 -9.05 -3.64
N ASN A 89 -9.42 -8.52 -2.89
CA ASN A 89 -9.58 -8.79 -1.46
C ASN A 89 -8.26 -8.65 -0.68
N SER A 90 -7.49 -7.59 -0.98
CA SER A 90 -6.17 -7.32 -0.40
C SER A 90 -5.04 -8.31 -0.78
N LYS A 91 -5.31 -9.32 -1.61
CA LYS A 91 -4.28 -10.22 -2.17
C LYS A 91 -3.70 -9.61 -3.44
N ARG A 92 -2.40 -9.36 -3.46
CA ARG A 92 -1.67 -8.84 -4.63
C ARG A 92 -1.75 -9.83 -5.79
N ILE A 93 -2.09 -9.33 -6.97
CA ILE A 93 -2.23 -10.14 -8.19
C ILE A 93 -0.97 -10.03 -9.03
N HIS A 94 -0.51 -11.17 -9.52
CA HIS A 94 0.66 -11.28 -10.38
C HIS A 94 0.26 -11.85 -11.73
N ARG A 95 1.06 -11.60 -12.77
CA ARG A 95 0.78 -12.11 -14.10
C ARG A 95 0.91 -13.65 -14.12
N THR A 96 -0.11 -14.33 -14.62
CA THR A 96 -0.12 -15.78 -14.85
C THR A 96 -0.90 -16.10 -16.14
N PRO A 97 -0.89 -17.34 -16.67
CA PRO A 97 -1.73 -17.71 -17.81
C PRO A 97 -3.24 -17.48 -17.57
N TYR A 98 -3.69 -17.48 -16.31
CA TYR A 98 -5.09 -17.27 -15.93
C TYR A 98 -5.38 -15.85 -15.40
N GLN A 99 -4.36 -14.98 -15.37
CA GLN A 99 -4.43 -13.62 -14.84
C GLN A 99 -3.59 -12.71 -15.76
N ARG A 100 -4.26 -12.02 -16.67
CA ARG A 100 -3.59 -11.18 -17.66
C ARG A 100 -3.55 -9.74 -17.15
N ILE A 101 -2.34 -9.24 -16.91
CA ILE A 101 -2.09 -7.84 -16.60
C ILE A 101 -1.44 -7.21 -17.82
N THR A 102 -2.03 -6.13 -18.32
CA THR A 102 -1.44 -5.28 -19.36
C THR A 102 -1.17 -3.91 -18.78
N TYR A 103 -0.08 -3.29 -19.24
CA TYR A 103 0.35 -1.97 -18.82
C TYR A 103 0.74 -1.18 -20.07
N ARG A 104 0.27 0.07 -20.16
CA ARG A 104 0.53 0.97 -21.28
C ARG A 104 0.80 2.37 -20.74
N SER A 105 1.98 2.89 -21.03
CA SER A 105 2.36 4.27 -20.74
C SER A 105 3.09 4.84 -21.94
N TYR A 106 2.65 6.02 -22.39
CA TYR A 106 3.35 6.81 -23.39
C TYR A 106 3.62 8.19 -22.82
N GLU A 107 4.68 8.84 -23.31
CA GLU A 107 5.01 10.18 -22.85
C GLU A 107 3.88 11.17 -23.16
N GLY A 108 3.50 11.96 -22.17
CA GLY A 108 2.43 12.94 -22.30
C GLY A 108 1.02 12.35 -22.35
N THR A 109 0.85 11.03 -22.19
CA THR A 109 -0.47 10.39 -22.11
C THR A 109 -0.77 9.86 -20.71
N PRO A 110 -2.05 9.62 -20.37
CA PRO A 110 -2.41 8.86 -19.18
C PRO A 110 -1.75 7.46 -19.19
N THR A 111 -1.51 6.92 -18.01
CA THR A 111 -1.06 5.53 -17.82
C THR A 111 -2.26 4.62 -17.64
N PHE A 112 -2.31 3.53 -18.40
CA PHE A 112 -3.39 2.56 -18.35
C PHE A 112 -2.86 1.20 -17.92
N SER A 113 -3.55 0.55 -16.99
CA SER A 113 -3.38 -0.87 -16.74
C SER A 113 -4.71 -1.59 -16.82
N SER A 114 -4.71 -2.81 -17.36
CA SER A 114 -5.89 -3.66 -17.35
C SER A 114 -5.58 -5.01 -16.73
N LEU A 115 -6.44 -5.43 -15.82
CA LEU A 115 -6.45 -6.74 -15.19
C LEU A 115 -7.60 -7.56 -15.76
N GLU A 116 -7.31 -8.73 -16.27
CA GLU A 116 -8.31 -9.71 -16.70
C GLU A 116 -8.09 -11.01 -15.93
N MET A 117 -9.16 -11.45 -15.27
CA MET A 117 -9.17 -12.66 -14.46
C MET A 117 -9.99 -13.72 -15.16
N LEU A 118 -9.37 -14.89 -15.37
CA LEU A 118 -10.05 -16.06 -15.93
C LEU A 118 -10.64 -16.94 -14.82
N PRO A 119 -11.72 -17.69 -15.07
CA PRO A 119 -12.41 -18.49 -14.05
C PRO A 119 -11.53 -19.60 -13.43
N HIS A 120 -10.53 -20.10 -14.15
CA HIS A 120 -9.58 -21.10 -13.66
C HIS A 120 -8.39 -20.53 -12.87
N SER A 121 -8.44 -19.24 -12.53
CA SER A 121 -7.44 -18.61 -11.67
C SER A 121 -7.45 -19.22 -10.27
N GLN A 122 -6.31 -19.77 -9.85
CA GLN A 122 -6.11 -20.27 -8.48
C GLN A 122 -6.45 -19.21 -7.43
N VAL A 123 -6.12 -17.94 -7.70
CA VAL A 123 -6.43 -16.84 -6.78
C VAL A 123 -7.93 -16.63 -6.62
N LEU A 124 -8.72 -16.74 -7.69
CA LEU A 124 -10.18 -16.62 -7.58
C LEU A 124 -10.79 -17.84 -6.89
N GLN A 125 -10.29 -19.04 -7.18
CA GLN A 125 -10.73 -20.28 -6.52
C GLN A 125 -10.51 -20.20 -5.01
N ASP A 126 -9.32 -19.80 -4.57
CA ASP A 126 -9.02 -19.57 -3.15
C ASP A 126 -10.00 -18.55 -2.54
N ILE A 127 -10.25 -17.44 -3.24
CA ILE A 127 -11.13 -16.38 -2.76
C ILE A 127 -12.56 -16.90 -2.58
N TYR A 128 -13.11 -17.61 -3.57
CA TYR A 128 -14.46 -18.15 -3.49
C TYR A 128 -14.60 -19.20 -2.39
N GLN A 129 -13.61 -20.08 -2.21
CA GLN A 129 -13.61 -21.09 -1.14
C GLN A 129 -13.49 -20.46 0.26
N SER A 130 -12.77 -19.35 0.38
CA SER A 130 -12.61 -18.62 1.63
C SER A 130 -13.76 -17.65 1.94
N MET A 131 -14.71 -17.46 1.01
CA MET A 131 -15.75 -16.47 1.15
C MET A 131 -16.84 -16.94 2.13
N PRO A 132 -17.17 -16.18 3.19
CA PRO A 132 -18.25 -16.54 4.10
C PRO A 132 -19.61 -16.63 3.38
N PRO A 133 -20.56 -17.44 3.87
CA PRO A 133 -21.86 -17.66 3.23
C PRO A 133 -22.73 -16.39 3.05
N PHE A 134 -22.41 -15.30 3.74
CA PHE A 134 -23.11 -14.00 3.65
C PHE A 134 -22.32 -12.93 2.90
N HIS A 135 -21.04 -13.18 2.60
CA HIS A 135 -20.24 -12.31 1.75
C HIS A 135 -20.36 -12.84 0.33
N THR A 136 -20.95 -12.03 -0.55
CA THR A 136 -21.16 -12.38 -1.96
C THR A 136 -20.50 -11.33 -2.83
N SER A 137 -19.29 -10.92 -2.46
CA SER A 137 -18.59 -9.87 -3.19
C SER A 137 -17.09 -9.92 -3.03
N LEU A 138 -16.39 -9.60 -4.10
CA LEU A 138 -14.96 -9.35 -4.09
C LEU A 138 -14.68 -7.87 -4.38
N THR A 139 -13.59 -7.36 -3.80
CA THR A 139 -13.13 -5.99 -4.03
C THR A 139 -11.89 -6.03 -4.90
N VAL A 140 -11.97 -5.43 -6.08
CA VAL A 140 -10.82 -5.19 -6.95
C VAL A 140 -10.23 -3.83 -6.57
N MET A 141 -8.91 -3.76 -6.43
CA MET A 141 -8.19 -2.52 -6.13
C MET A 141 -7.02 -2.35 -7.09
N CYS A 142 -6.85 -1.14 -7.62
CA CYS A 142 -5.57 -0.71 -8.19
C CYS A 142 -4.90 0.28 -7.23
N GLU A 143 -3.62 0.06 -6.96
CA GLU A 143 -2.75 0.93 -6.17
C GLU A 143 -1.74 1.59 -7.13
N ILE A 144 -1.68 2.91 -7.08
CA ILE A 144 -0.88 3.77 -7.93
C ILE A 144 0.26 4.31 -7.10
N SER A 145 1.49 4.20 -7.60
CA SER A 145 2.67 4.79 -6.96
C SER A 145 3.56 5.53 -7.96
N ILE A 146 4.04 6.71 -7.58
CA ILE A 146 5.09 7.46 -8.29
C ILE A 146 6.19 7.75 -7.28
N LEU A 147 7.31 7.01 -7.42
CA LEU A 147 8.40 7.00 -6.45
C LEU A 147 7.86 6.81 -5.02
N HIS A 148 8.43 7.49 -4.03
CA HIS A 148 7.99 7.47 -2.64
C HIS A 148 7.12 8.68 -2.26
N ILE A 149 6.67 9.47 -3.25
CA ILE A 149 6.04 10.77 -3.00
C ILE A 149 4.53 10.79 -3.31
N TYR A 150 4.04 9.86 -4.12
CA TYR A 150 2.63 9.77 -4.48
C TYR A 150 2.14 8.34 -4.36
N THR A 151 1.08 8.15 -3.58
CA THR A 151 0.39 6.88 -3.42
C THR A 151 -1.11 7.14 -3.37
N LYS A 152 -1.85 6.50 -4.26
CA LYS A 152 -3.32 6.55 -4.33
C LYS A 152 -3.85 5.16 -4.66
N SER A 153 -5.12 4.90 -4.33
CA SER A 153 -5.76 3.64 -4.67
C SER A 153 -7.22 3.85 -5.03
N VAL A 154 -7.73 3.04 -5.95
CA VAL A 154 -9.15 3.00 -6.33
C VAL A 154 -9.65 1.60 -6.09
N GLN A 155 -10.85 1.47 -5.52
CA GLN A 155 -11.49 0.18 -5.25
C GLN A 155 -12.87 0.11 -5.88
N GLN A 156 -13.22 -1.06 -6.41
CA GLN A 156 -14.56 -1.38 -6.90
C GLN A 156 -14.98 -2.75 -6.42
N ARG A 157 -16.27 -2.87 -6.12
CA ARG A 157 -16.88 -4.10 -5.60
C ARG A 157 -17.58 -4.83 -6.74
N ILE A 158 -17.33 -6.13 -6.86
CA ILE A 158 -18.03 -7.04 -7.76
C ILE A 158 -18.89 -7.97 -6.93
N LEU A 159 -20.16 -8.12 -7.29
CA LEU A 159 -21.09 -9.04 -6.64
C LEU A 159 -20.99 -10.43 -7.27
N VAL A 160 -21.06 -11.48 -6.44
CA VAL A 160 -20.90 -12.89 -6.83
C VAL A 160 -22.16 -13.68 -6.48
N SER A 161 -22.88 -14.18 -7.47
CA SER A 161 -24.23 -14.74 -7.26
C SER A 161 -24.27 -16.20 -6.81
N ASP A 162 -23.29 -17.02 -7.21
CA ASP A 162 -23.42 -18.50 -7.12
C ASP A 162 -22.88 -19.12 -5.82
N LEU A 163 -22.57 -18.31 -4.81
CA LEU A 163 -22.00 -18.80 -3.55
C LEU A 163 -23.05 -19.40 -2.61
N VAL A 164 -24.33 -19.31 -2.94
CA VAL A 164 -25.43 -19.86 -2.15
C VAL A 164 -25.92 -21.17 -2.76
N THR A 165 -25.26 -22.28 -2.45
CA THR A 165 -25.93 -23.60 -2.55
C THR A 165 -26.64 -23.85 -1.22
N THR A 166 -27.85 -23.31 -1.02
CA THR A 166 -28.75 -23.84 0.01
C THR A 166 -29.25 -25.20 -0.47
N ILE A 167 -28.43 -26.23 -0.33
CA ILE A 167 -28.95 -27.59 -0.27
C ILE A 167 -29.57 -27.72 1.11
N SER A 168 -30.90 -27.59 1.18
CA SER A 168 -31.65 -28.01 2.36
C SER A 168 -31.30 -29.48 2.66
N PRO A 169 -31.01 -29.86 3.93
CA PRO A 169 -30.74 -31.26 4.30
C PRO A 169 -31.87 -32.24 3.91
N ASN A 170 -33.05 -31.72 3.57
CA ASN A 170 -34.24 -32.50 3.24
C ASN A 170 -34.28 -33.05 1.81
N LEU A 171 -33.26 -32.85 0.96
CA LEU A 171 -33.24 -33.40 -0.41
C LEU A 171 -32.37 -34.66 -0.58
N LEU A 172 -31.79 -35.19 0.50
CA LEU A 172 -31.23 -36.56 0.52
C LEU A 172 -32.29 -37.48 1.11
N GLY A 173 -33.34 -37.71 0.34
CA GLY A 173 -34.37 -38.72 0.59
C GLY A 173 -33.77 -40.13 0.55
N LEU A 174 -33.12 -40.52 1.64
CA LEU A 174 -32.95 -41.92 2.01
C LEU A 174 -34.15 -42.30 2.88
N ASP A 175 -35.26 -42.64 2.22
CA ASP A 175 -36.45 -43.20 2.86
C ASP A 175 -36.16 -44.59 3.44
N GLY A 176 -36.67 -44.86 4.64
CA GLY A 176 -36.49 -46.13 5.35
C GLY A 176 -37.49 -46.37 6.47
N SER A 177 -38.77 -46.15 6.16
CA SER A 177 -40.00 -46.65 6.80
C SER A 177 -39.91 -47.56 8.05
N ASN A 178 -40.69 -47.15 9.06
CA ASN A 178 -41.54 -47.94 9.97
C ASN A 178 -40.95 -48.68 11.20
N ASN A 179 -41.75 -48.56 12.28
CA ASN A 179 -41.81 -49.36 13.51
C ASN A 179 -40.76 -49.07 14.59
N ARG A 180 -41.15 -48.36 15.66
CA ARG A 180 -41.82 -48.93 16.86
C ARG A 180 -41.67 -48.01 18.09
N ARG A 181 -42.77 -47.95 18.84
CA ARG A 181 -42.83 -47.85 20.32
C ARG A 181 -42.45 -46.50 20.95
N LYS A 182 -43.50 -45.73 21.25
CA LYS A 182 -43.97 -45.43 22.62
C LYS A 182 -43.00 -45.90 23.72
N ASN A 183 -42.34 -44.97 24.41
CA ASN A 183 -42.22 -44.94 25.88
C ASN A 183 -41.48 -43.68 26.36
N ASN A 184 -41.96 -43.18 27.49
CA ASN A 184 -41.50 -42.06 28.31
C ASN A 184 -39.98 -41.93 28.49
N GLY A 185 -39.54 -40.69 28.73
CA GLY A 185 -38.32 -40.42 29.49
C GLY A 185 -37.77 -39.02 29.29
N ASP A 186 -38.38 -38.03 29.96
CA ASP A 186 -37.67 -36.83 30.42
C ASP A 186 -36.95 -37.23 31.73
N PRO A 187 -35.66 -36.91 31.94
CA PRO A 187 -35.40 -35.71 32.73
C PRO A 187 -34.10 -34.95 32.41
N ASP A 188 -34.20 -33.63 32.59
CA ASP A 188 -33.26 -32.70 33.23
C ASP A 188 -31.79 -33.16 33.42
N ASN A 189 -30.87 -32.47 32.75
CA ASN A 189 -29.54 -32.23 33.30
C ASN A 189 -29.35 -30.73 33.53
N SER A 190 -29.04 -30.38 34.77
CA SER A 190 -28.52 -29.07 35.16
C SER A 190 -27.11 -29.27 35.69
N PRO A 191 -26.07 -28.58 35.16
CA PRO A 191 -24.78 -28.55 35.82
C PRO A 191 -24.74 -27.46 36.89
N LEU A 192 -24.59 -27.92 38.14
CA LEU A 192 -24.28 -27.13 39.32
C LEU A 192 -22.86 -26.54 39.26
N THR A 193 -22.79 -25.26 39.61
CA THR A 193 -21.76 -24.56 40.40
C THR A 193 -20.44 -25.30 40.72
N GLY A 194 -19.32 -24.65 40.40
CA GLY A 194 -18.01 -24.90 41.01
C GLY A 194 -17.22 -23.61 41.15
N ALA A 195 -17.09 -23.11 42.38
CA ALA A 195 -16.26 -21.98 42.76
C ALA A 195 -14.95 -22.46 43.44
N ALA A 196 -13.80 -21.90 43.05
CA ALA A 196 -12.55 -21.81 43.82
C ALA A 196 -11.55 -20.96 43.01
N ARG A 197 -11.22 -19.70 43.37
CA ARG A 197 -10.24 -19.19 44.37
C ARG A 197 -8.75 -19.48 44.10
N GLY A 198 -8.06 -18.46 43.55
CA GLY A 198 -6.70 -17.94 43.89
C GLY A 198 -5.46 -18.67 43.31
N PRO A 199 -4.24 -18.08 43.38
CA PRO A 199 -3.80 -16.74 43.85
C PRO A 199 -2.96 -15.94 42.80
N VAL A 200 -3.01 -14.59 42.77
CA VAL A 200 -2.05 -13.60 43.33
C VAL A 200 -0.57 -13.81 42.94
N VAL A 201 -0.01 -12.88 42.14
CA VAL A 201 1.43 -12.74 41.85
C VAL A 201 1.88 -11.35 42.32
N PRO A 202 3.01 -11.19 43.03
CA PRO A 202 3.36 -9.94 43.69
C PRO A 202 4.13 -8.98 42.79
N ALA A 203 3.94 -7.69 43.07
CA ALA A 203 4.73 -6.58 42.57
C ALA A 203 6.10 -6.52 43.26
N THR A 204 7.15 -6.24 42.50
CA THR A 204 8.48 -5.88 43.02
C THR A 204 8.88 -4.51 42.51
N LEU A 205 8.94 -3.56 43.45
CA LEU A 205 9.65 -2.29 43.40
C LEU A 205 11.15 -2.53 43.53
N LEU A 206 11.99 -1.76 42.85
CA LEU A 206 13.33 -1.38 43.32
C LEU A 206 13.77 -0.03 42.70
N LEU A 207 14.35 0.81 43.57
CA LEU A 207 14.74 2.21 43.43
C LEU A 207 16.15 2.42 42.82
N GLY A 208 16.39 3.64 42.32
CA GLY A 208 17.68 4.36 42.36
C GLY A 208 18.57 4.15 41.13
N LEU A 209 19.35 5.10 40.60
CA LEU A 209 19.89 6.34 41.18
C LEU A 209 20.27 7.32 40.04
N LEU A 210 20.23 8.62 40.38
CA LEU A 210 20.71 9.80 39.67
C LEU A 210 22.26 9.88 39.63
N LEU A 211 22.83 10.69 38.70
CA LEU A 211 24.16 11.35 38.64
C LEU A 211 24.84 11.07 37.28
N LEU A 212 25.40 11.99 36.47
CA LEU A 212 25.68 13.42 36.52
C LEU A 212 25.79 13.95 35.08
N LEU A 213 25.36 15.19 34.88
CA LEU A 213 25.71 16.01 33.72
C LEU A 213 27.17 16.45 33.82
N LEU A 214 27.94 16.28 32.75
CA LEU A 214 29.18 17.01 32.49
C LEU A 214 29.01 17.76 31.16
N PRO A 215 28.91 19.10 31.15
CA PRO A 215 29.11 19.88 29.95
C PRO A 215 30.60 20.23 29.87
N SER A 216 31.39 19.41 29.19
CA SER A 216 32.77 19.78 28.87
C SER A 216 32.80 20.52 27.53
N LEU A 217 32.92 21.84 27.68
CA LEU A 217 33.68 22.80 26.89
C LEU A 217 33.99 22.47 25.42
N TRP A 218 33.39 23.30 24.57
CA TRP A 218 33.99 23.99 23.43
C TRP A 218 35.20 23.32 22.76
N THR A 219 34.96 22.82 21.56
CA THR A 219 35.83 23.13 20.42
C THR A 219 34.96 23.65 19.29
N TYR A 220 34.98 24.98 19.12
CA TYR A 220 34.69 25.62 17.86
C TYR A 220 35.69 25.11 16.83
N ALA A 221 35.32 24.06 16.13
CA ALA A 221 35.77 23.79 14.78
C ALA A 221 34.50 23.43 14.03
N THR A 222 33.79 24.43 13.50
CA THR A 222 32.84 24.17 12.43
C THR A 222 33.67 23.56 11.30
N PRO A 223 33.58 22.25 11.05
CA PRO A 223 34.27 21.71 9.90
C PRO A 223 33.57 22.30 8.67
N LEU A 224 34.28 22.41 7.55
CA LEU A 224 33.71 22.72 6.23
C LEU A 224 32.44 21.89 5.88
N LEU A 225 32.19 20.80 6.62
CA LEU A 225 31.02 19.93 6.59
C LEU A 225 29.66 20.65 6.56
N ASP A 226 29.51 21.83 7.17
CA ASP A 226 28.20 22.51 7.24
C ASP A 226 27.92 23.48 6.09
N ARG A 227 28.88 23.73 5.17
CA ARG A 227 28.69 24.70 4.07
C ARG A 227 28.00 24.14 2.82
N CYS A 228 28.10 22.83 2.59
CA CYS A 228 27.38 22.14 1.50
C CYS A 228 26.25 21.25 2.05
N ARG A 229 25.17 21.87 2.55
CA ARG A 229 23.89 21.15 2.76
C ARG A 229 23.06 21.23 1.49
N LEU A 230 23.03 20.13 0.72
CA LEU A 230 22.07 19.98 -0.38
C LEU A 230 20.71 19.56 0.22
N PRO A 231 19.65 20.39 0.12
CA PRO A 231 18.34 20.01 0.64
C PRO A 231 17.78 18.85 -0.18
N MET A 232 17.42 17.76 0.48
CA MET A 232 16.55 16.73 -0.10
C MET A 232 15.09 17.22 -0.01
N GLY A 233 14.74 18.19 -0.86
CA GLY A 233 13.47 18.94 -0.78
C GLY A 233 12.63 18.80 -2.04
N ARG A 234 11.33 18.61 -1.84
CA ARG A 234 10.28 18.51 -2.86
C ARG A 234 10.04 19.88 -3.49
N VAL A 235 10.48 20.11 -4.71
CA VAL A 235 10.13 21.31 -5.48
C VAL A 235 8.84 21.01 -6.22
N SER A 236 7.71 21.48 -5.68
CA SER A 236 6.44 21.47 -6.40
C SER A 236 6.44 22.66 -7.35
N GLY A 237 6.33 22.41 -8.66
CA GLY A 237 6.08 23.46 -9.64
C GLY A 237 4.78 24.19 -9.32
N VAL A 238 4.80 25.50 -9.51
CA VAL A 238 3.65 26.41 -9.41
C VAL A 238 2.66 26.13 -10.55
#